data_AF-F9P6W8-F1
#
_entry.id   AF-F9P6W8-F1
#
_cell.length_a   1.000
_cell.length_b   1.000
_cell.length_c   1.000
_cell.angle_alpha   90.00
_cell.angle_beta   90.00
_cell.angle_gamma   90.00
#
_symmetry.space_group_name_H-M   'P 1'
#
loop_
_entity.id
_entity.type
_entity.pdbx_description
1 polymer ?
#
loop_
_entity_poly.entity_id
_entity_poly.type
_entity_poly.pdbx_seq_one_letter_code
_entity_poly.pdbx_strand_id
1 'polypeptide(L)'
;MGTTILQYLVKSDKLERDIVTEQLIAFDIKMPVNLRDNRLDLLNAEQAIQKYLYRDRPSDVNHILLELFSNRSEEPTRRFLSLKPSEFMAFVINNYRLLRETAKNADAQGLFDKQLSLEYGISHNELDLVSFVLPKNEMYQTLKNEAGEVFSKNVYKGYGRNNWVTTSKPEKAFEEWLESSQQVKWWYRSKDRGDNYFSVAYGQKKEGFFPDYIF
;
A
#
# COMPACT_ATOMS: atom_id res chain seq x y z
N MET A 1 -30.06 -20.12 -0.49
CA MET A 1 -29.07 -19.24 -1.15
C MET A 1 -29.74 -18.64 -2.37
N GLY A 2 -29.52 -17.34 -2.64
CA GLY A 2 -30.32 -16.57 -3.60
C GLY A 2 -29.55 -16.27 -4.89
N THR A 3 -30.21 -16.40 -6.03
CA THR A 3 -29.71 -16.02 -7.37
C THR A 3 -30.32 -14.71 -7.84
N THR A 4 -30.70 -13.83 -6.91
CA THR A 4 -31.36 -12.56 -7.21
C THR A 4 -30.58 -11.38 -6.63
N ILE A 5 -30.58 -10.27 -7.37
CA ILE A 5 -30.02 -8.99 -6.93
C ILE A 5 -31.17 -8.06 -6.53
N LEU A 6 -30.96 -7.31 -5.45
CA LEU A 6 -31.83 -6.22 -5.04
C LEU A 6 -31.37 -4.94 -5.72
N GLN A 7 -32.17 -4.42 -6.66
CA GLN A 7 -31.91 -3.13 -7.31
C GLN A 7 -32.93 -2.09 -6.85
N TYR A 8 -32.42 -0.88 -6.62
CA TYR A 8 -33.22 0.32 -6.42
C TYR A 8 -33.47 0.95 -7.78
N LEU A 9 -34.68 0.75 -8.31
CA LEU A 9 -35.07 1.38 -9.56
C LEU A 9 -35.82 2.67 -9.27
N VAL A 10 -35.30 3.76 -9.83
CA VAL A 10 -35.94 5.07 -9.82
C VAL A 10 -36.70 5.21 -11.14
N LYS A 11 -38.03 5.27 -11.06
CA LYS A 11 -38.86 5.60 -12.22
C LYS A 11 -39.21 7.08 -12.15
N SER A 12 -38.72 7.85 -13.11
CA SER A 12 -38.98 9.29 -13.19
C SER A 12 -39.08 9.69 -14.66
N ASP A 13 -40.16 10.39 -15.02
CA ASP A 13 -40.32 10.94 -16.36
C ASP A 13 -39.44 12.19 -16.57
N LYS A 14 -39.07 12.91 -15.49
CA LYS A 14 -38.15 14.05 -15.51
C LYS A 14 -37.36 14.17 -14.19
N LEU A 15 -36.16 13.57 -14.16
CA LEU A 15 -35.33 13.40 -12.96
C LEU A 15 -35.05 14.73 -12.22
N GLU A 16 -34.75 15.79 -12.95
CA GLU A 16 -34.46 17.11 -12.36
C GLU A 16 -35.65 17.69 -11.58
N ARG A 17 -36.87 17.49 -12.09
CA ARG A 17 -38.08 17.97 -11.43
C ARG A 17 -38.38 17.16 -10.18
N ASP A 18 -38.26 15.84 -10.28
CA ASP A 18 -38.64 14.91 -9.22
C ASP A 18 -37.66 14.94 -8.03
N ILE A 19 -36.38 15.31 -8.28
CA ILE A 19 -35.39 15.63 -7.24
C ILE A 19 -35.80 16.89 -6.47
N VAL A 20 -36.22 17.95 -7.17
CA VAL A 20 -36.62 19.24 -6.56
C VAL A 20 -37.94 19.14 -5.81
N THR A 21 -38.87 18.29 -6.27
CA THR A 21 -40.19 18.10 -5.66
C THR A 21 -40.24 16.99 -4.61
N GLU A 22 -39.12 16.30 -4.34
CA GLU A 22 -39.04 15.14 -3.44
C GLU A 22 -40.02 14.01 -3.78
N GLN A 23 -40.40 13.87 -5.05
CA GLN A 23 -41.39 12.89 -5.53
C GLN A 23 -40.76 11.64 -6.14
N LEU A 24 -39.47 11.42 -5.93
CA LEU A 24 -38.75 10.24 -6.40
C LEU A 24 -39.35 8.97 -5.81
N ILE A 25 -39.98 8.15 -6.65
CA ILE A 25 -40.47 6.83 -6.26
C ILE A 25 -39.37 5.81 -6.56
N ALA A 26 -38.83 5.22 -5.50
CA ALA A 26 -37.87 4.11 -5.58
C ALA A 26 -38.58 2.79 -5.28
N PHE A 27 -38.32 1.77 -6.10
CA PHE A 27 -38.81 0.41 -5.89
C PHE A 27 -37.65 -0.55 -5.66
N ASP A 28 -37.80 -1.43 -4.67
CA ASP A 28 -36.93 -2.59 -4.48
C ASP A 28 -37.38 -3.73 -5.39
N ILE A 29 -36.60 -4.00 -6.44
CA ILE A 29 -36.91 -5.08 -7.38
C ILE A 29 -35.89 -6.22 -7.19
N LYS A 30 -36.40 -7.44 -7.04
CA LYS A 30 -35.60 -8.67 -7.08
C LYS A 30 -35.46 -9.13 -8.52
N MET A 31 -34.26 -9.04 -9.08
CA MET A 31 -33.98 -9.49 -10.45
C MET A 31 -33.08 -10.72 -10.44
N PRO A 32 -33.31 -11.72 -11.31
CA PRO A 32 -32.39 -12.85 -11.45
C PRO A 32 -31.02 -12.35 -11.93
N VAL A 33 -29.98 -12.96 -11.39
CA VAL A 33 -28.59 -12.62 -11.71
C VAL A 33 -28.24 -13.05 -13.12
N ASN A 34 -27.74 -12.13 -13.93
CA ASN A 34 -27.12 -12.40 -15.22
C ASN A 34 -25.61 -12.10 -15.15
N LEU A 35 -24.78 -13.14 -15.27
CA LEU A 35 -23.31 -13.10 -15.20
C LEU A 35 -22.64 -12.16 -16.21
N ARG A 36 -23.33 -11.73 -17.27
CA ARG A 36 -22.83 -10.76 -18.24
C ARG A 36 -23.32 -9.36 -17.91
N ASP A 37 -24.63 -9.21 -17.74
CA ASP A 37 -25.25 -7.88 -17.63
C ASP A 37 -24.95 -7.22 -16.28
N ASN A 38 -24.88 -8.00 -15.19
CA ASN A 38 -24.59 -7.48 -13.86
C ASN A 38 -23.09 -7.36 -13.55
N ARG A 39 -22.19 -7.46 -14.55
CA ARG A 39 -20.75 -7.26 -14.34
C ARG A 39 -20.42 -5.85 -13.87
N LEU A 40 -21.16 -4.85 -14.34
CA LEU A 40 -20.95 -3.47 -13.92
C LEU A 40 -21.33 -3.27 -12.44
N ASP A 41 -22.43 -3.89 -12.00
CA ASP A 41 -22.85 -3.89 -10.60
C ASP A 41 -21.80 -4.55 -9.70
N LEU A 42 -21.24 -5.68 -10.15
CA LEU A 42 -20.17 -6.37 -9.44
C LEU A 42 -18.91 -5.49 -9.37
N LEU A 43 -18.50 -4.85 -10.48
CA LEU A 43 -17.34 -3.96 -10.51
C LEU A 43 -17.52 -2.78 -9.54
N ASN A 44 -18.70 -2.18 -9.49
CA ASN A 44 -19.02 -1.11 -8.54
C ASN A 44 -18.90 -1.58 -7.08
N ALA A 45 -19.35 -2.80 -6.79
CA ALA A 45 -19.20 -3.41 -5.47
C ALA A 45 -17.72 -3.65 -5.11
N GLU A 46 -16.92 -4.19 -6.04
CA GLU A 46 -15.49 -4.42 -5.86
C GLU A 46 -14.73 -3.11 -5.59
N GLN A 47 -14.97 -2.07 -6.39
CA GLN A 47 -14.37 -0.74 -6.21
C GLN A 47 -14.73 -0.11 -4.84
N ALA A 48 -15.97 -0.30 -4.39
CA ALA A 48 -16.41 0.23 -3.10
C ALA A 48 -15.68 -0.45 -1.91
N ILE A 49 -15.33 -1.73 -2.04
CA ILE A 49 -14.60 -2.51 -1.03
C ILE A 49 -13.09 -2.22 -1.13
N GLN A 50 -12.57 -2.06 -2.35
CA GLN A 50 -11.14 -1.91 -2.68
C GLN A 50 -10.38 -0.96 -1.75
N LYS A 51 -10.98 0.20 -1.46
CA LYS A 51 -10.38 1.26 -0.62
C LYS A 51 -9.91 0.75 0.76
N TYR A 52 -10.58 -0.24 1.32
CA TYR A 52 -10.31 -0.74 2.67
C TYR A 52 -9.50 -2.02 2.72
N LEU A 53 -9.20 -2.62 1.56
CA LEU A 53 -8.39 -3.84 1.45
C LEU A 53 -6.97 -3.57 0.93
N TYR A 54 -6.58 -2.30 0.77
CA TYR A 54 -5.27 -1.88 0.25
C TYR A 54 -4.91 -2.54 -1.09
N ARG A 55 -5.89 -2.67 -2.00
CA ARG A 55 -5.68 -3.23 -3.35
C ARG A 55 -5.69 -2.15 -4.42
N ASP A 56 -4.82 -2.29 -5.40
CA ASP A 56 -4.70 -1.37 -6.53
C ASP A 56 -5.79 -1.61 -7.59
N ARG A 57 -6.26 -2.86 -7.74
CA ARG A 57 -7.22 -3.22 -8.79
C ARG A 57 -8.48 -3.88 -8.21
N PRO A 58 -9.67 -3.62 -8.79
CA PRO A 58 -10.91 -4.34 -8.45
C PRO A 58 -10.80 -5.85 -8.65
N SER A 59 -10.00 -6.29 -9.63
CA SER A 59 -9.72 -7.71 -9.88
C SER A 59 -9.12 -8.43 -8.68
N ASP A 60 -8.29 -7.74 -7.89
CA ASP A 60 -7.63 -8.32 -6.73
C ASP A 60 -8.65 -8.52 -5.60
N VAL A 61 -9.58 -7.58 -5.46
CA VAL A 61 -10.74 -7.70 -4.55
C VAL A 61 -11.61 -8.87 -4.97
N ASN A 62 -11.91 -8.99 -6.26
CA ASN A 62 -12.68 -10.12 -6.79
C ASN A 62 -12.01 -11.46 -6.47
N HIS A 63 -10.69 -11.55 -6.64
CA HIS A 63 -9.95 -12.77 -6.35
C HIS A 63 -10.03 -13.15 -4.86
N ILE A 64 -9.85 -12.17 -3.96
CA ILE A 64 -10.05 -12.39 -2.51
C ILE A 64 -11.46 -12.89 -2.22
N LEU A 65 -12.49 -12.24 -2.78
CA LEU A 65 -13.89 -12.63 -2.55
C LEU A 65 -14.19 -14.02 -3.12
N LEU A 66 -13.63 -14.35 -4.30
CA LEU A 66 -13.75 -15.67 -4.92
C LEU A 66 -13.13 -16.75 -4.02
N GLU A 67 -11.94 -16.53 -3.50
CA GLU A 67 -11.29 -17.48 -2.59
C GLU A 67 -12.08 -17.69 -1.29
N LEU A 68 -12.71 -16.63 -0.77
CA LEU A 68 -13.44 -16.71 0.50
C LEU A 68 -14.85 -17.30 0.35
N PHE A 69 -15.53 -17.09 -0.78
CA PHE A 69 -16.97 -17.35 -0.89
C PHE A 69 -17.38 -18.26 -2.06
N SER A 70 -16.51 -18.47 -3.06
CA SER A 70 -16.86 -19.22 -4.27
C SER A 70 -16.51 -20.70 -4.17
N ASN A 71 -17.29 -21.54 -4.84
CA ASN A 71 -16.94 -22.94 -5.04
C ASN A 71 -15.80 -23.17 -6.05
N ARG A 72 -15.32 -22.10 -6.70
CA ARG A 72 -14.18 -22.11 -7.63
C ARG A 72 -12.86 -21.69 -6.98
N SER A 73 -12.85 -21.48 -5.66
CA SER A 73 -11.64 -21.19 -4.90
C SER A 73 -10.58 -22.27 -5.11
N GLU A 74 -9.32 -21.85 -5.26
CA GLU A 74 -8.16 -22.72 -5.35
C GLU A 74 -7.85 -23.41 -4.01
N GLU A 75 -8.28 -22.81 -2.90
CA GLU A 75 -8.04 -23.28 -1.53
C GLU A 75 -9.36 -23.63 -0.78
N PRO A 76 -9.97 -24.81 -1.01
CA PRO A 76 -11.26 -25.19 -0.43
C PRO A 76 -11.34 -25.20 1.10
N THR A 77 -10.21 -25.23 1.80
CA THR A 77 -10.13 -25.23 3.26
C THR A 77 -10.22 -23.84 3.87
N ARG A 78 -9.97 -22.78 3.08
CA ARG A 78 -9.91 -21.39 3.53
C ARG A 78 -11.19 -20.61 3.26
N ARG A 79 -12.16 -21.21 2.56
CA ARG A 79 -13.43 -20.58 2.21
C ARG A 79 -14.44 -20.64 3.35
N PHE A 80 -15.17 -19.54 3.54
CA PHE A 80 -16.32 -19.46 4.41
C PHE A 80 -17.58 -20.06 3.77
N LEU A 81 -17.73 -19.92 2.44
CA LEU A 81 -18.90 -20.38 1.69
C LEU A 81 -18.49 -21.17 0.44
N SER A 82 -19.47 -21.80 -0.23
CA SER A 82 -19.27 -22.56 -1.48
C SER A 82 -20.30 -22.16 -2.54
N LEU A 83 -20.32 -20.89 -2.88
CA LEU A 83 -21.34 -20.35 -3.77
C LEU A 83 -21.04 -20.69 -5.22
N LYS A 84 -22.06 -21.06 -5.99
CA LYS A 84 -21.95 -21.14 -7.46
C LYS A 84 -21.75 -19.74 -8.04
N PRO A 85 -21.26 -19.60 -9.29
CA PRO A 85 -20.95 -18.28 -9.87
C PRO A 85 -22.09 -17.25 -9.80
N SER A 86 -23.33 -17.66 -10.07
CA SER A 86 -24.49 -16.76 -9.99
C SER A 86 -24.84 -16.37 -8.56
N GLU A 87 -24.71 -17.30 -7.62
CA GLU A 87 -24.95 -17.06 -6.19
C GLU A 87 -23.85 -16.18 -5.59
N PHE A 88 -22.60 -16.38 -6.00
CA PHE A 88 -21.46 -15.56 -5.63
C PHE A 88 -21.68 -14.11 -6.06
N MET A 89 -22.03 -13.89 -7.33
CA MET A 89 -22.24 -12.54 -7.84
C MET A 89 -23.44 -11.86 -7.15
N ALA A 90 -24.53 -12.59 -6.93
CA ALA A 90 -25.67 -12.09 -6.16
C ALA A 90 -25.27 -11.69 -4.73
N PHE A 91 -24.48 -12.55 -4.08
CA PHE A 91 -24.03 -12.36 -2.72
C PHE A 91 -23.17 -11.11 -2.60
N VAL A 92 -22.17 -10.94 -3.47
CA VAL A 92 -21.29 -9.76 -3.45
C VAL A 92 -22.09 -8.48 -3.70
N ILE A 93 -22.92 -8.45 -4.76
CA ILE A 93 -23.69 -7.25 -5.11
C ILE A 93 -24.69 -6.87 -4.02
N ASN A 94 -25.35 -7.84 -3.39
CA ASN A 94 -26.34 -7.53 -2.34
C ASN A 94 -25.69 -7.10 -1.03
N ASN A 95 -24.47 -7.60 -0.73
CA ASN A 95 -23.85 -7.44 0.58
C ASN A 95 -22.59 -6.55 0.58
N TYR A 96 -22.23 -5.91 -0.54
CA TYR A 96 -20.97 -5.15 -0.65
C TYR A 96 -20.82 -4.07 0.43
N ARG A 97 -21.92 -3.43 0.86
CA ARG A 97 -21.88 -2.42 1.93
C ARG A 97 -21.44 -3.05 3.26
N LEU A 98 -21.95 -4.23 3.59
CA LEU A 98 -21.57 -4.95 4.80
C LEU A 98 -20.11 -5.44 4.69
N LEU A 99 -19.73 -6.02 3.55
CA LEU A 99 -18.35 -6.44 3.30
C LEU A 99 -17.36 -5.27 3.44
N ARG A 100 -17.73 -4.10 2.90
CA ARG A 100 -16.96 -2.86 3.01
C ARG A 100 -16.82 -2.39 4.45
N GLU A 101 -17.92 -2.31 5.21
CA GLU A 101 -17.85 -1.89 6.61
C GLU A 101 -17.07 -2.91 7.46
N THR A 102 -17.17 -4.21 7.18
CA THR A 102 -16.34 -5.22 7.85
C THR A 102 -14.85 -5.00 7.57
N ALA A 103 -14.47 -4.77 6.31
CA ALA A 103 -13.08 -4.45 5.96
C ALA A 103 -12.61 -3.17 6.65
N LYS A 104 -13.41 -2.10 6.60
CA LYS A 104 -13.11 -0.83 7.27
C LYS A 104 -12.97 -0.98 8.79
N ASN A 105 -13.82 -1.79 9.43
CA ASN A 105 -13.75 -2.01 10.87
C ASN A 105 -12.52 -2.84 11.25
N ALA A 106 -12.18 -3.86 10.47
CA ALA A 106 -10.95 -4.63 10.65
C ALA A 106 -9.72 -3.75 10.50
N ASP A 107 -9.73 -2.86 9.51
CA ASP A 107 -8.67 -1.87 9.29
C ASP A 107 -8.53 -0.87 10.45
N ALA A 108 -9.66 -0.39 10.98
CA ALA A 108 -9.69 0.53 12.12
C ALA A 108 -9.21 -0.13 13.42
N GLN A 109 -9.44 -1.44 13.57
CA GLN A 109 -8.97 -2.25 14.70
C GLN A 109 -7.51 -2.70 14.55
N GLY A 110 -6.84 -2.36 13.43
CA GLY A 110 -5.48 -2.79 13.17
C GLY A 110 -5.35 -4.31 12.95
N LEU A 111 -6.43 -4.99 12.58
CA LEU A 111 -6.43 -6.42 12.26
C LEU A 111 -5.82 -6.72 10.89
N PHE A 112 -5.75 -5.71 10.03
CA PHE A 112 -4.79 -5.72 8.95
C PHE A 112 -3.49 -5.23 9.54
N ASP A 113 -2.43 -6.03 9.43
CA ASP A 113 -1.08 -5.63 9.84
C ASP A 113 -0.65 -4.40 9.03
N LYS A 114 -1.04 -3.22 9.55
CA LYS A 114 -0.67 -1.88 9.06
C LYS A 114 0.81 -1.58 9.28
N GLN A 115 1.50 -2.47 10.00
CA GLN A 115 2.88 -2.31 10.36
C GLN A 115 3.73 -2.97 9.28
N LEU A 116 4.23 -2.15 8.35
CA LEU A 116 5.48 -2.46 7.61
C LEU A 116 5.55 -3.92 7.12
N SER A 117 4.45 -4.47 6.62
CA SER A 117 4.48 -5.84 6.13
C SER A 117 5.24 -5.82 4.81
N LEU A 118 6.56 -6.02 4.94
CA LEU A 118 7.40 -6.73 3.97
C LEU A 118 6.77 -8.07 3.53
N GLU A 119 5.66 -8.47 4.15
CA GLU A 119 4.84 -9.65 3.86
C GLU A 119 3.67 -9.36 2.88
N TYR A 120 3.18 -8.12 2.77
CA TYR A 120 2.18 -7.71 1.74
C TYR A 120 2.66 -6.62 0.78
N GLY A 121 3.82 -6.02 1.04
CA GLY A 121 4.54 -5.13 0.13
C GLY A 121 5.78 -5.84 -0.38
N ILE A 122 5.66 -6.44 -1.57
CA ILE A 122 6.73 -7.09 -2.34
C ILE A 122 7.40 -8.24 -1.59
N SER A 123 7.07 -9.48 -1.95
CA SER A 123 7.79 -10.63 -1.40
C SER A 123 9.28 -10.50 -1.73
N HIS A 124 10.17 -10.89 -0.80
CA HIS A 124 11.63 -10.91 -1.06
C HIS A 124 11.97 -11.70 -2.33
N ASN A 125 11.12 -12.67 -2.71
CA ASN A 125 11.26 -13.48 -3.92
C ASN A 125 10.87 -12.75 -5.22
N GLU A 126 10.20 -11.60 -5.12
CA GLU A 126 9.75 -10.76 -6.25
C GLU A 126 10.68 -9.55 -6.48
N LEU A 127 11.72 -9.40 -5.64
CA LEU A 127 12.75 -8.37 -5.74
C LEU A 127 14.04 -8.97 -6.28
N ASP A 128 14.63 -8.29 -7.27
CA ASP A 128 16.02 -8.52 -7.63
C ASP A 128 16.90 -7.90 -6.54
N LEU A 129 17.16 -8.67 -5.48
CA LEU A 129 18.02 -8.25 -4.39
C LEU A 129 19.47 -8.21 -4.88
N VAL A 130 20.04 -7.00 -4.91
CA VAL A 130 21.46 -6.79 -5.20
C VAL A 130 22.22 -6.65 -3.89
N SER A 131 23.34 -7.37 -3.77
CA SER A 131 24.22 -7.22 -2.61
C SER A 131 24.80 -5.81 -2.59
N PHE A 132 24.47 -5.04 -1.55
CA PHE A 132 25.05 -3.73 -1.36
C PHE A 132 26.46 -3.84 -0.80
N VAL A 133 27.40 -3.15 -1.46
CA VAL A 133 28.77 -2.99 -0.99
C VAL A 133 29.05 -1.50 -0.92
N LEU A 134 29.57 -1.03 0.21
CA LEU A 134 29.99 0.36 0.37
C LEU A 134 30.95 0.74 -0.76
N PRO A 135 30.69 1.84 -1.50
CA PRO A 135 31.60 2.33 -2.51
C PRO A 135 32.99 2.54 -1.92
N LYS A 136 34.04 2.12 -2.63
CA LYS A 136 35.43 2.24 -2.12
C LYS A 136 35.88 3.68 -1.93
N ASN A 137 35.41 4.58 -2.79
CA ASN A 137 35.73 6.01 -2.77
C ASN A 137 34.45 6.79 -3.04
N GLU A 138 34.30 7.94 -2.39
CA GLU A 138 33.15 8.83 -2.53
C GLU A 138 33.62 10.29 -2.55
N MET A 139 32.90 11.16 -3.26
CA MET A 139 33.25 12.57 -3.41
C MET A 139 32.32 13.47 -2.59
N TYR A 140 32.83 13.96 -1.46
CA TYR A 140 32.15 14.95 -0.64
C TYR A 140 32.66 16.36 -0.92
N GLN A 141 31.75 17.33 -0.90
CA GLN A 141 32.14 18.74 -0.90
C GLN A 141 32.83 19.06 0.43
N THR A 142 33.78 19.99 0.38
CA THR A 142 34.55 20.43 1.55
C THR A 142 34.65 21.94 1.58
N LEU A 143 34.59 22.53 2.77
CA LEU A 143 34.84 23.95 2.99
C LEU A 143 36.32 24.24 2.71
N LYS A 144 36.60 25.23 1.85
CA LYS A 144 37.99 25.62 1.53
C LYS A 144 38.65 26.22 2.77
N ASN A 145 39.86 25.75 3.09
CA ASN A 145 40.75 26.26 4.16
C ASN A 145 40.32 26.00 5.60
N GLU A 146 39.37 25.11 5.86
CA GLU A 146 39.08 24.66 7.23
C GLU A 146 39.82 23.34 7.50
N ALA A 147 40.56 23.28 8.60
CA ALA A 147 41.08 22.03 9.17
C ALA A 147 40.09 21.56 10.24
N GLY A 148 39.00 20.95 9.82
CA GLY A 148 37.96 20.44 10.68
C GLY A 148 38.32 19.08 11.26
N GLU A 149 37.71 18.79 12.39
CA GLU A 149 37.78 17.49 13.06
C GLU A 149 37.26 16.39 12.12
N VAL A 150 38.07 15.36 11.92
CA VAL A 150 37.74 14.16 11.14
C VAL A 150 36.99 13.19 12.04
N PHE A 151 35.86 12.68 11.57
CA PHE A 151 35.06 11.70 12.31
C PHE A 151 35.71 10.31 12.23
N SER A 152 35.86 9.66 13.38
CA SER A 152 36.53 8.37 13.51
C SER A 152 35.62 7.19 13.15
N LYS A 153 34.29 7.37 13.30
CA LYS A 153 33.30 6.32 13.02
C LYS A 153 32.72 6.37 11.61
N ASN A 154 32.99 7.42 10.84
CA ASN A 154 32.56 7.45 9.45
C ASN A 154 33.30 6.38 8.62
N VAL A 155 32.60 5.69 7.71
CA VAL A 155 33.21 4.67 6.84
C VAL A 155 34.26 5.23 5.86
N TYR A 156 34.18 6.52 5.53
CA TYR A 156 35.12 7.21 4.66
C TYR A 156 36.19 7.97 5.45
N LYS A 157 37.44 7.59 5.21
CA LYS A 157 38.60 8.28 5.81
C LYS A 157 38.66 9.73 5.37
N GLY A 158 38.82 10.64 6.33
CA GLY A 158 38.93 12.08 6.08
C GLY A 158 37.58 12.80 6.02
N TYR A 159 36.45 12.10 6.18
CA TYR A 159 35.15 12.72 6.35
C TYR A 159 35.05 13.37 7.75
N GLY A 160 34.56 14.61 7.82
CA GLY A 160 34.51 15.36 9.07
C GLY A 160 33.69 16.64 8.96
N ARG A 161 33.83 17.54 9.95
CA ARG A 161 33.06 18.80 9.99
C ARG A 161 33.27 19.68 8.75
N ASN A 162 34.42 19.57 8.11
CA ASN A 162 34.71 20.25 6.84
C ASN A 162 33.72 19.92 5.72
N ASN A 163 33.05 18.78 5.80
CA ASN A 163 32.07 18.34 4.81
C ASN A 163 30.67 18.96 5.02
N TRP A 164 30.48 19.79 6.05
CA TRP A 164 29.23 20.49 6.35
C TRP A 164 28.96 21.71 5.47
N VAL A 165 29.13 21.58 4.15
CA VAL A 165 28.89 22.65 3.17
C VAL A 165 27.40 22.96 3.03
N THR A 166 26.58 21.92 2.83
CA THR A 166 25.12 22.03 2.63
C THR A 166 24.33 21.31 3.72
N THR A 167 24.96 21.01 4.85
CA THR A 167 24.35 20.21 5.93
C THR A 167 23.56 21.12 6.88
N SER A 168 22.31 20.75 7.15
CA SER A 168 21.39 21.49 8.01
C SER A 168 21.76 21.35 9.50
N LYS A 169 21.27 22.26 10.36
CA LYS A 169 21.55 22.19 11.81
C LYS A 169 21.14 20.85 12.47
N PRO A 170 19.97 20.26 12.16
CA PRO A 170 19.60 18.95 12.71
C PRO A 170 20.55 17.83 12.26
N GLU A 171 20.97 17.84 11.00
CA GLU A 171 21.91 16.84 10.48
C GLU A 171 23.29 16.97 11.14
N LYS A 172 23.80 18.20 11.36
CA LYS A 172 25.06 18.41 12.08
C LYS A 172 25.00 17.83 13.50
N ALA A 173 23.92 18.11 14.24
CA ALA A 173 23.73 17.58 15.58
C ALA A 173 23.58 16.04 15.58
N PHE A 174 22.97 15.49 14.54
CA PHE A 174 22.85 14.05 14.37
C PHE A 174 24.20 13.38 14.08
N GLU A 175 25.01 13.94 13.19
CA GLU A 175 26.37 13.44 12.92
C GLU A 175 27.28 13.54 14.16
N GLU A 176 27.18 14.62 14.94
CA GLU A 176 27.87 14.72 16.24
C GLU A 176 27.42 13.64 17.24
N TRP A 177 26.12 13.31 17.25
CA TRP A 177 25.60 12.21 18.06
C TRP A 177 26.08 10.85 17.57
N LEU A 178 26.12 10.61 16.25
CA LEU A 178 26.66 9.38 15.66
C LEU A 178 28.13 9.19 16.05
N GLU A 179 28.92 10.26 16.05
CA GLU A 179 30.32 10.21 16.44
C GLU A 179 30.50 9.97 17.95
N SER A 180 29.73 10.65 18.80
CA SER A 180 29.89 10.56 20.27
C SER A 180 29.22 9.34 20.91
N SER A 181 28.18 8.77 20.29
CA SER A 181 27.39 7.68 20.85
C SER A 181 28.17 6.37 20.92
N GLN A 182 28.22 5.73 22.10
CA GLN A 182 28.85 4.42 22.28
C GLN A 182 28.07 3.27 21.60
N GLN A 183 26.80 3.50 21.24
CA GLN A 183 25.97 2.50 20.56
C GLN A 183 26.28 2.41 19.06
N VAL A 184 26.92 3.44 18.51
CA VAL A 184 27.28 3.52 17.09
C VAL A 184 28.74 3.10 16.93
N LYS A 185 28.97 2.07 16.12
CA LYS A 185 30.33 1.58 15.81
C LYS A 185 30.91 2.23 14.57
N TRP A 186 30.07 2.40 13.56
CA TRP A 186 30.40 3.05 12.30
C TRP A 186 29.14 3.69 11.75
N TRP A 187 29.28 4.64 10.83
CA TRP A 187 28.14 5.19 10.12
C TRP A 187 28.52 5.60 8.70
N TYR A 188 27.54 5.52 7.82
CA TYR A 188 27.60 5.85 6.40
C TYR A 188 26.56 6.91 6.08
N ARG A 189 26.96 7.90 5.28
CA ARG A 189 26.07 8.93 4.75
C ARG A 189 25.91 8.76 3.25
N SER A 190 24.69 8.44 2.82
CA SER A 190 24.30 8.50 1.43
C SER A 190 24.07 9.95 1.02
N LYS A 191 24.45 10.31 -0.22
CA LYS A 191 24.26 11.67 -0.74
C LYS A 191 23.26 11.72 -1.89
N ASP A 192 23.07 10.60 -2.57
CA ASP A 192 22.33 10.57 -3.82
C ASP A 192 21.51 9.29 -3.96
N ARG A 193 20.74 9.23 -5.03
CA ARG A 193 19.94 8.09 -5.44
C ARG A 193 20.60 7.40 -6.63
N GLY A 194 20.40 6.10 -6.72
CA GLY A 194 20.86 5.31 -7.86
C GLY A 194 21.47 3.98 -7.42
N ASP A 195 21.86 3.19 -8.41
CA ASP A 195 22.22 1.78 -8.24
C ASP A 195 23.44 1.55 -7.33
N ASN A 196 24.27 2.57 -7.13
CA ASN A 196 25.45 2.51 -6.26
C ASN A 196 25.14 2.80 -4.78
N TYR A 197 23.90 3.20 -4.45
CA TYR A 197 23.50 3.59 -3.11
C TYR A 197 22.55 2.56 -2.51
N PHE A 198 22.65 2.39 -1.20
CA PHE A 198 21.75 1.50 -0.48
C PHE A 198 20.31 1.98 -0.63
N SER A 199 19.42 1.07 -1.00
CA SER A 199 17.99 1.31 -1.06
C SER A 199 17.21 0.17 -0.45
N VAL A 200 16.05 0.52 0.09
CA VAL A 200 15.05 -0.42 0.60
C VAL A 200 13.82 -0.29 -0.28
N ALA A 201 13.30 -1.41 -0.77
CA ALA A 201 12.04 -1.38 -1.51
C ALA A 201 10.91 -0.92 -0.58
N TYR A 202 10.15 0.08 -1.02
CA TYR A 202 9.05 0.66 -0.26
C TYR A 202 7.79 0.77 -1.12
N GLY A 203 6.65 0.48 -0.51
CA GLY A 203 5.33 0.57 -1.12
C GLY A 203 5.04 -0.53 -2.15
N GLN A 204 3.87 -0.42 -2.81
CA GLN A 204 3.38 -1.43 -3.78
C GLN A 204 4.06 -1.33 -5.17
N LYS A 205 4.71 -0.18 -5.46
CA LYS A 205 5.29 0.12 -6.79
C LYS A 205 6.77 -0.23 -6.95
N LYS A 206 7.37 -0.98 -6.00
CA LYS A 206 8.81 -1.27 -5.99
C LYS A 206 9.68 0.00 -6.05
N GLU A 207 9.24 1.06 -5.38
CA GLU A 207 10.01 2.30 -5.33
C GLU A 207 11.18 2.13 -4.33
N GLY A 208 12.38 2.56 -4.72
CA GLY A 208 13.54 2.55 -3.84
C GLY A 208 13.49 3.71 -2.86
N PHE A 209 13.41 3.40 -1.57
CA PHE A 209 13.69 4.34 -0.49
C PHE A 209 15.20 4.36 -0.23
N PHE A 210 15.83 5.53 -0.37
CA PHE A 210 17.26 5.73 -0.15
C PHE A 210 17.45 6.45 1.19
N PRO A 211 17.83 5.74 2.28
CA PRO A 211 18.09 6.39 3.54
C PRO A 211 19.37 7.24 3.47
N ASP A 212 19.33 8.41 4.09
CA ASP A 212 20.47 9.32 4.13
C ASP A 212 21.60 8.81 5.05
N TYR A 213 21.27 8.07 6.11
CA TYR A 213 22.24 7.55 7.09
C TYR A 213 22.01 6.06 7.40
N ILE A 214 23.11 5.33 7.58
CA ILE A 214 23.15 3.94 8.07
C ILE A 214 24.19 3.88 9.19
N PHE A 215 23.86 3.32 10.36
CA PHE A 215 24.72 3.33 11.56
C PHE A 215 24.45 2.15 12.51
#